data_AF-A0A6B0ZHF8-F1
#
_entry.id   AF-A0A6B0ZHF8-F1
#
_cell.length_a   1.000
_cell.length_b   1.000
_cell.length_c   1.000
_cell.angle_alpha   90.00
_cell.angle_beta   90.00
_cell.angle_gamma   90.00
#
_symmetry.space_group_name_H-M   'P 1'
#
loop_
_entity.id
_entity.type
_entity.pdbx_description
1 polymer ?
#
loop_
_entity_poly.entity_id
_entity_poly.type
_entity_poly.pdbx_seq_one_letter_code
_entity_poly.pdbx_strand_id
1 'polypeptide(L)'
;MPELSRFFGIVITMYARDHQPAHFHARYGEDEVLMEIETSRVLRGMLPRRGLAMVEEWCELRRPELRAAWDSLRRGTNPDKIAPLE
;
A
#
# COMPACT_ATOMS: atom_id res chain seq x y z
N MET A 1 -3.16 -5.06 11.20
CA MET A 1 -3.25 -4.41 9.89
C MET A 1 -3.46 -2.93 10.13
N PRO A 2 -2.40 -2.14 10.30
CA PRO A 2 -2.52 -0.69 10.28
C PRO A 2 -3.01 -0.19 8.92
N GLU A 3 -3.94 0.76 8.94
CA GLU A 3 -4.19 1.65 7.82
C GLU A 3 -3.03 2.66 7.74
N LEU A 4 -2.32 2.71 6.62
CA LEU A 4 -1.21 3.63 6.40
C LEU A 4 -1.70 4.97 5.86
N SER A 5 -2.66 4.95 4.93
CA SER A 5 -3.18 6.13 4.25
C SER A 5 -4.58 5.89 3.68
N ARG A 6 -5.26 6.97 3.31
CA ARG A 6 -6.57 6.94 2.67
C ARG A 6 -6.77 8.18 1.79
N PHE A 7 -7.20 7.97 0.55
CA PHE A 7 -7.45 9.04 -0.43
C PHE A 7 -8.44 8.59 -1.49
N PHE A 8 -9.30 9.48 -1.99
CA PHE A 8 -10.29 9.18 -3.05
C PHE A 8 -11.12 7.89 -2.82
N GLY A 9 -11.39 7.53 -1.56
CA GLY A 9 -12.09 6.29 -1.20
C GLY A 9 -11.22 5.02 -1.21
N ILE A 10 -9.96 5.12 -1.61
CA ILE A 10 -8.94 4.07 -1.53
C ILE A 10 -8.39 4.01 -0.11
N VAL A 11 -8.28 2.81 0.44
CA VAL A 11 -7.69 2.54 1.76
C VAL A 11 -6.40 1.76 1.57
N ILE A 12 -5.29 2.31 2.07
CA ILE A 12 -3.99 1.65 2.02
C ILE A 12 -3.67 1.03 3.37
N THR A 13 -3.30 -0.24 3.36
CA THR A 13 -3.03 -1.04 4.56
C THR A 13 -1.85 -1.97 4.34
N MET A 14 -1.23 -2.40 5.44
CA MET A 14 -0.10 -3.34 5.40
C MET A 14 -0.21 -4.31 6.58
N TYR A 15 0.12 -5.59 6.39
CA TYR A 15 0.05 -6.58 7.47
C TYR A 15 1.45 -6.96 7.98
N ALA A 16 1.57 -7.07 9.30
CA ALA A 16 2.83 -7.46 9.95
C ALA A 16 3.26 -8.91 9.64
N ARG A 17 2.32 -9.76 9.23
CA ARG A 17 2.54 -11.19 8.96
C ARG A 17 2.64 -11.51 7.46
N ASP A 18 2.80 -10.49 6.63
CA ASP A 18 3.05 -10.67 5.20
C ASP A 18 4.47 -11.15 4.93
N HIS A 19 4.65 -11.74 3.75
CA HIS A 19 5.90 -12.34 3.30
C HIS A 19 6.50 -11.53 2.14
N GLN A 20 7.74 -11.84 1.77
CA GLN A 20 8.37 -11.23 0.60
C GLN A 20 7.63 -11.60 -0.70
N PRO A 21 7.68 -10.74 -1.74
CA PRO A 21 8.31 -9.42 -1.77
C PRO A 21 7.55 -8.40 -0.92
N ALA A 22 8.17 -7.29 -0.56
CA ALA A 22 7.53 -6.29 0.27
C ALA A 22 6.38 -5.61 -0.48
N HIS A 23 5.19 -5.61 0.13
CA HIS A 23 3.96 -5.19 -0.53
C HIS A 23 2.99 -4.47 0.42
N PHE A 24 1.97 -3.86 -0.16
CA PHE A 24 0.83 -3.30 0.57
C PHE A 24 -0.48 -3.67 -0.12
N HIS A 25 -1.59 -3.47 0.60
CA HIS A 25 -2.94 -3.68 0.13
C HIS A 25 -3.60 -2.33 -0.15
N ALA A 26 -4.27 -2.22 -1.29
CA ALA A 26 -5.15 -1.11 -1.61
C ALA A 26 -6.56 -1.62 -1.89
N ARG A 27 -7.54 -1.06 -1.19
CA ARG A 27 -8.96 -1.42 -1.35
C ARG A 27 -9.78 -0.22 -1.80
N TYR A 28 -10.63 -0.40 -2.80
CA TYR A 28 -11.55 0.61 -3.32
C TYR A 28 -12.94 0.00 -3.55
N GLY A 29 -13.90 0.36 -2.69
CA GLY A 29 -15.18 -0.34 -2.64
C GLY A 29 -15.00 -1.81 -2.26
N GLU A 30 -15.48 -2.70 -3.13
CA GLU A 30 -15.36 -4.16 -3.03
C GLU A 30 -14.09 -4.72 -3.69
N ASP A 31 -13.38 -3.91 -4.47
CA ASP A 31 -12.17 -4.32 -5.17
C ASP A 31 -10.93 -4.16 -4.27
N GLU A 32 -10.00 -5.11 -4.35
CA GLU A 32 -8.73 -5.10 -3.61
C GLU A 32 -7.58 -5.53 -4.52
N VAL A 33 -6.44 -4.87 -4.36
CA VAL A 33 -5.18 -5.21 -5.02
C VAL A 33 -4.03 -5.27 -4.03
N LEU A 34 -3.12 -6.21 -4.29
CA LEU A 34 -1.85 -6.38 -3.61
C LEU A 34 -0.74 -5.87 -4.53
N MET A 35 0.05 -4.91 -4.08
CA MET A 35 1.08 -4.27 -4.91
C MET A 35 2.47 -4.33 -4.28
N GLU A 36 3.45 -4.73 -5.08
CA GLU A 36 4.87 -4.72 -4.71
C GLU A 36 5.35 -3.26 -4.60
N ILE A 37 5.99 -2.92 -3.49
CA ILE A 37 6.44 -1.54 -3.20
C ILE A 37 7.55 -1.08 -4.16
N GLU A 38 8.47 -1.97 -4.52
CA GLU A 38 9.66 -1.56 -5.29
C GLU A 38 9.32 -1.25 -6.75
N THR A 39 8.45 -2.05 -7.36
CA THR A 39 8.15 -1.96 -8.80
C THR A 39 6.75 -1.43 -9.10
N SER A 40 5.93 -1.20 -8.07
CA SER A 40 4.50 -0.88 -8.18
C SER A 40 3.70 -1.93 -8.96
N ARG A 41 4.23 -3.15 -9.11
CA ARG A 41 3.55 -4.24 -9.83
C ARG A 41 2.44 -4.86 -8.98
N VAL A 42 1.34 -5.18 -9.64
CA VAL A 42 0.27 -5.99 -9.04
C VAL A 42 0.76 -7.42 -8.84
N LEU A 43 0.70 -7.88 -7.58
CA LEU A 43 0.98 -9.26 -7.19
C LEU A 43 -0.30 -10.12 -7.22
N ARG A 44 -1.44 -9.53 -6.85
CA ARG A 44 -2.74 -10.20 -6.78
C ARG A 44 -3.87 -9.19 -6.79
N GLY A 45 -5.03 -9.62 -7.27
CA GLY A 45 -6.25 -8.82 -7.22
C GLY A 45 -6.27 -7.79 -8.34
N MET A 46 -7.17 -6.83 -8.21
CA MET A 46 -7.38 -5.80 -9.22
C MET A 46 -8.09 -4.60 -8.61
N LEU A 47 -7.92 -3.45 -9.27
CA LEU A 47 -8.77 -2.28 -9.08
C LEU A 47 -9.29 -1.81 -10.43
N PRO A 48 -10.38 -1.02 -10.47
CA PRO A 48 -10.76 -0.28 -11.65
C PRO A 48 -9.58 0.57 -12.13
N ARG A 49 -9.39 0.69 -13.45
CA ARG A 49 -8.21 1.32 -14.08
C ARG A 49 -7.81 2.66 -13.45
N ARG A 50 -8.78 3.52 -13.13
CA ARG A 50 -8.53 4.82 -12.50
C ARG A 50 -8.04 4.68 -11.06
N GLY A 51 -8.61 3.75 -10.30
CA GLY A 51 -8.17 3.42 -8.94
C GLY A 51 -6.74 2.89 -8.93
N LEU A 52 -6.43 1.96 -9.84
CA LEU A 52 -5.08 1.41 -9.95
C LEU A 52 -4.04 2.50 -10.28
N ALA A 53 -4.33 3.38 -11.25
CA ALA A 53 -3.42 4.47 -11.61
C ALA A 53 -3.12 5.42 -10.44
N MET A 54 -4.12 5.75 -9.62
CA MET A 54 -3.91 6.57 -8.42
C MET A 54 -3.03 5.85 -7.38
N VAL A 55 -3.21 4.54 -7.22
CA VAL A 55 -2.37 3.76 -6.28
C VAL A 55 -0.94 3.62 -6.78
N GLU A 56 -0.73 3.42 -8.09
CA GLU A 56 0.59 3.39 -8.72
C GLU A 56 1.32 4.73 -8.51
N GLU A 57 0.67 5.85 -8.81
CA GLU A 57 1.22 7.20 -8.59
C GLU A 57 1.57 7.44 -7.12
N TRP A 58 0.64 7.10 -6.21
CA TRP A 58 0.87 7.23 -4.78
C TRP A 58 2.03 6.34 -4.30
N CYS A 59 2.15 5.11 -4.80
CA CYS A 59 3.23 4.20 -4.46
C CYS A 59 4.60 4.76 -4.88
N GLU A 60 4.70 5.29 -6.10
CA GLU A 60 5.94 5.94 -6.57
C GLU A 60 6.33 7.12 -5.69
N LEU A 61 5.37 7.97 -5.33
CA LEU A 61 5.60 9.18 -4.54
C LEU A 61 5.97 8.88 -3.08
N ARG A 62 5.49 7.76 -2.53
CA ARG A 62 5.62 7.38 -1.11
C ARG A 62 6.47 6.13 -0.88
N ARG A 63 7.23 5.68 -1.87
CA ARG A 63 8.06 4.47 -1.80
C ARG A 63 8.98 4.45 -0.55
N PRO A 64 9.70 5.54 -0.20
CA PRO A 64 10.54 5.55 0.99
C PRO A 64 9.75 5.29 2.29
N GLU A 65 8.59 5.91 2.44
CA GLU A 65 7.72 5.76 3.62
C GLU A 65 7.10 4.35 3.67
N LEU A 66 6.72 3.78 2.53
CA LEU A 66 6.25 2.40 2.42
C LEU A 66 7.33 1.39 2.84
N ARG A 67 8.59 1.62 2.44
CA ARG A 67 9.74 0.80 2.87
C ARG A 67 9.94 0.88 4.38
N ALA A 68 9.91 2.09 4.94
CA ALA A 68 10.04 2.30 6.37
C ALA A 68 8.90 1.65 7.17
N ALA A 69 7.66 1.71 6.64
CA ALA A 69 6.51 1.06 7.24
C ALA A 69 6.65 -0.46 7.25
N TRP A 70 7.08 -1.04 6.14
CA TRP A 70 7.37 -2.48 6.01
C TRP A 70 8.42 -2.93 7.03
N ASP A 71 9.53 -2.20 7.14
CA ASP A 71 10.59 -2.54 8.06
C ASP A 71 10.17 -2.40 9.54
N SER A 72 9.33 -1.40 9.84
CA SER A 72 8.77 -1.22 11.19
C SER A 72 7.89 -2.39 11.59
N LEU A 73 7.03 -2.84 10.69
CA LEU A 73 6.19 -4.02 10.92
C LEU A 73 7.01 -5.29 11.10
N ARG A 74 8.08 -5.49 10.32
CA ARG A 74 9.00 -6.63 10.48
C ARG A 74 9.74 -6.63 11.82
N ARG A 75 9.93 -5.45 12.43
CA ARG A 75 10.46 -5.31 13.80
C ARG A 75 9.40 -5.44 14.89
N GLY A 76 8.14 -5.67 14.54
CA GLY A 76 7.03 -5.76 15.50
C GLY A 76 6.56 -4.41 16.02
N THR A 77 6.92 -3.31 15.34
CA THR A 77 6.50 -1.94 15.68
C THR A 77 5.42 -1.45 14.73
N ASN A 78 4.57 -0.52 15.20
CA ASN A 78 3.58 0.10 14.34
C ASN A 78 4.25 1.13 13.42
N PRO A 79 3.89 1.15 12.12
CA PRO A 79 4.37 2.16 11.18
C PRO A 79 3.64 3.49 11.38
N ASP A 80 4.28 4.57 10.96
CA ASP A 80 3.65 5.89 10.90
C ASP A 80 2.60 5.97 9.79
N LYS A 81 1.73 6.98 9.89
CA LYS A 81 0.81 7.34 8.81
C LYS A 81 1.58 7.95 7.64
N ILE A 82 1.15 7.61 6.42
CA ILE A 82 1.74 8.11 5.18
C ILE A 82 0.77 9.11 4.55
N ALA A 83 1.30 10.24 4.07
CA ALA A 83 0.50 11.29 3.47
C ALA A 83 -0.32 10.76 2.27
N PRO A 84 -1.58 11.20 2.11
CA PRO A 84 -2.43 10.79 1.00
C PRO A 84 -1.92 11.31 -0.35
N LEU A 85 -2.51 10.81 -1.44
CA LEU A 85 -2.41 11.43 -2.76
C LEU A 85 -3.25 12.72 -2.77
N GLU A 86 -2.70 13.79 -3.34
CA GLU A 86 -3.37 15.10 -3.45
C GLU A 86 -4.32 15.19 -4.66
#